data_AF-A0A9P4LEL0-F1
#
_entry.id   AF-A0A9P4LEL0-F1
#
_cell.length_a   1.000
_cell.length_b   1.000
_cell.length_c   1.000
_cell.angle_alpha   90.00
_cell.angle_beta   90.00
_cell.angle_gamma   90.00
#
_symmetry.space_group_name_H-M   'P 1'
#
loop_
_entity.id
_entity.type
_entity.pdbx_description
1 polymer ?
#
loop_
_entity_poly.entity_id
_entity_poly.type
_entity_poly.pdbx_seq_one_letter_code
_entity_poly.pdbx_strand_id
1 'polypeptide(L)'
;MGVTQSRLQNTPQQYPDMSSSSPTSSSTVRQSPIISGTQSLLSPVSEISRNGRYDKTHFPFLDLPPEIRNMIYEELVVVGKIFYAPDSYDISNNQRFHEYKLFRKPELQLFRVCKQVHEEAENLYLSKNLFVLPIGWQQCHPFIELGDSLRNKPITERHVFSSAGLAYIRNVSVAVDQQLVPLCAYTHNDWKRDDQTYSYTLFSQKTAQERYEWVHEVHLNTCFSSWDVMLQDLETFEAGLFYVEVDCTNAFCAIGDCRPINRSVTDWIPNVKPKNIDVLGLQSMEEKQDILHAAKQSGVSHRELRYDYGLRFRKCGDSKVWDKWRM
;
A
#
# COMPACT_ATOMS: atom_id res chain seq x y z
N MET A 1 -45.70 32.21 10.02
CA MET A 1 -45.50 30.96 9.23
C MET A 1 -44.48 30.13 9.99
N GLY A 2 -44.93 29.06 10.62
CA GLY A 2 -44.14 28.28 11.58
C GLY A 2 -43.17 27.32 10.89
N VAL A 3 -41.94 27.24 11.40
CA VAL A 3 -40.91 26.30 10.97
C VAL A 3 -40.84 25.19 12.02
N THR A 4 -41.20 23.98 11.61
CA THR A 4 -41.16 22.76 12.42
C THR A 4 -39.73 22.21 12.44
N GLN A 5 -39.14 22.07 13.63
CA GLN A 5 -37.87 21.36 13.82
C GLN A 5 -38.14 19.88 14.09
N SER A 6 -37.57 19.01 13.26
CA SER A 6 -37.61 17.56 13.41
C SER A 6 -36.41 17.09 14.24
N ARG A 7 -36.69 16.49 15.39
CA ARG A 7 -35.72 15.97 16.36
C ARG A 7 -35.51 14.47 16.09
N LEU A 8 -34.31 14.08 15.65
CA LEU A 8 -33.93 12.67 15.54
C LEU A 8 -33.43 12.16 16.89
N GLN A 9 -34.05 11.08 17.37
CA GLN A 9 -33.65 10.34 18.57
C GLN A 9 -32.68 9.23 18.17
N ASN A 10 -31.52 9.19 18.82
CA ASN A 10 -30.55 8.09 18.73
C ASN A 10 -30.91 7.03 19.77
N THR A 11 -31.01 5.77 19.32
CA THR A 11 -31.15 4.60 20.19
C THR A 11 -29.83 3.82 20.18
N PRO A 12 -29.24 3.47 21.34
CA PRO A 12 -28.00 2.68 21.38
C PRO A 12 -28.31 1.18 21.23
N GLN A 13 -27.62 0.50 20.31
CA GLN A 13 -27.57 -0.95 20.21
C GLN A 13 -26.49 -1.51 21.14
N GLN A 14 -26.89 -2.37 22.07
CA GLN A 14 -26.01 -3.21 22.87
C GLN A 14 -25.73 -4.53 22.14
N TYR A 15 -24.47 -4.94 22.08
CA TYR A 15 -24.05 -6.27 21.65
C TYR A 15 -23.67 -7.13 22.87
N PRO A 16 -23.97 -8.44 22.86
CA PRO A 16 -23.67 -9.33 23.98
C PRO A 16 -22.24 -9.87 23.93
N ASP A 17 -21.64 -9.96 25.13
CA ASP A 17 -20.35 -10.60 25.41
C ASP A 17 -20.33 -12.09 25.02
N MET A 18 -19.29 -12.48 24.29
CA MET A 18 -18.92 -13.88 24.09
C MET A 18 -17.53 -14.13 24.68
N SER A 19 -17.52 -14.58 25.94
CA SER A 19 -16.35 -15.13 26.60
C SER A 19 -16.04 -16.53 26.05
N SER A 20 -14.85 -16.72 25.47
CA SER A 20 -14.31 -18.06 25.20
C SER A 20 -12.94 -18.22 25.86
N SER A 21 -12.88 -19.12 26.82
CA SER A 21 -11.65 -19.63 27.44
C SER A 21 -11.03 -20.68 26.53
N SER A 22 -9.70 -20.65 26.37
CA SER A 22 -8.94 -21.76 25.78
C SER A 22 -7.66 -22.04 26.56
N PRO A 23 -7.20 -23.30 26.60
CA PRO A 23 -6.21 -23.78 27.56
C PRO A 23 -4.78 -23.66 27.05
N THR A 24 -3.88 -23.44 28.00
CA THR A 24 -2.42 -23.43 27.86
C THR A 24 -1.88 -24.84 27.55
N SER A 25 -1.05 -24.96 26.52
CA SER A 25 -0.19 -26.12 26.31
C SER A 25 1.27 -25.66 26.19
N SER A 26 2.08 -26.13 27.12
CA SER A 26 3.52 -25.94 27.21
C SER A 26 4.23 -27.01 26.38
N SER A 27 5.14 -26.60 25.51
CA SER A 27 5.98 -27.51 24.71
C SER A 27 7.46 -27.22 24.96
N THR A 28 8.10 -28.19 25.59
CA THR A 28 9.52 -28.22 25.95
C THR A 28 10.38 -28.52 24.71
N VAL A 29 11.37 -27.66 24.44
CA VAL A 29 12.33 -27.79 23.33
C VAL A 29 13.42 -28.78 23.70
N ARG A 30 13.60 -29.83 22.87
CA ARG A 30 14.75 -30.74 22.91
C ARG A 30 15.70 -30.41 21.76
N GLN A 31 16.92 -30.00 22.11
CA GLN A 31 18.01 -29.82 21.15
C GLN A 31 18.70 -31.18 20.87
N SER A 32 19.18 -31.37 19.65
CA SER A 32 20.14 -32.42 19.30
C SER A 32 21.04 -31.95 18.14
N PRO A 33 22.25 -32.54 18.02
CA PRO A 33 23.44 -31.79 17.63
C PRO A 33 23.82 -31.90 16.14
N ILE A 34 24.69 -30.96 15.79
CA ILE A 34 25.34 -30.73 14.50
C ILE A 34 26.33 -31.86 14.19
N ILE A 35 26.26 -32.45 12.99
CA ILE A 35 27.36 -33.18 12.37
C ILE A 35 27.55 -32.66 10.94
N SER A 36 28.75 -32.13 10.70
CA SER A 36 29.26 -31.72 9.40
C SER A 36 29.75 -32.92 8.61
N GLY A 37 29.49 -32.93 7.30
CA GLY A 37 30.03 -33.92 6.37
C GLY A 37 29.83 -33.50 4.92
N THR A 38 30.86 -32.91 4.34
CA THR A 38 31.01 -32.63 2.91
C THR A 38 31.27 -33.94 2.17
N GLN A 39 30.46 -34.27 1.15
CA GLN A 39 30.92 -35.00 -0.03
C GLN A 39 29.93 -34.85 -1.20
N SER A 40 30.45 -34.29 -2.29
CA SER A 40 29.90 -34.36 -3.65
C SER A 40 29.92 -35.80 -4.13
N LEU A 41 28.88 -36.24 -4.85
CA LEU A 41 28.94 -37.09 -6.05
C LEU A 41 27.51 -37.29 -6.59
N LEU A 42 27.33 -36.90 -7.86
CA LEU A 42 26.15 -37.18 -8.67
C LEU A 42 25.79 -38.67 -8.56
N SER A 43 24.63 -38.96 -7.98
CA SER A 43 24.08 -40.32 -7.90
C SER A 43 22.91 -40.48 -8.86
N PRO A 44 22.76 -41.63 -9.53
CA PRO A 44 21.65 -41.89 -10.44
C PRO A 44 20.34 -42.04 -9.65
N VAL A 45 19.29 -41.38 -10.12
CA VAL A 45 17.91 -41.56 -9.67
C VAL A 45 17.47 -42.97 -10.06
N SER A 46 17.73 -43.97 -9.21
CA SER A 46 17.18 -45.32 -9.35
C SER A 46 17.43 -46.11 -8.05
N GLU A 47 16.52 -45.99 -7.08
CA GLU A 47 16.04 -47.10 -6.22
C GLU A 47 15.14 -46.56 -5.10
N ILE A 48 13.88 -46.28 -5.45
CA ILE A 48 12.78 -46.37 -4.49
C ILE A 48 11.94 -47.56 -4.93
N SER A 49 12.24 -48.72 -4.37
CA SER A 49 11.26 -49.78 -4.30
C SER A 49 11.48 -50.57 -3.02
N ARG A 50 10.51 -50.46 -2.10
CA ARG A 50 10.00 -51.61 -1.35
C ARG A 50 8.74 -51.23 -0.56
N ASN A 51 7.63 -51.81 -1.00
CA ASN A 51 6.41 -52.11 -0.24
C ASN A 51 5.33 -51.03 -0.07
N GLY A 52 4.97 -50.36 -1.16
CA GLY A 52 3.64 -49.78 -1.31
C GLY A 52 3.16 -49.98 -2.75
N ARG A 53 2.00 -50.60 -2.95
CA ARG A 53 1.29 -50.52 -4.23
C ARG A 53 0.89 -49.06 -4.43
N TYR A 54 1.79 -48.26 -5.00
CA TYR A 54 1.41 -46.95 -5.51
C TYR A 54 0.47 -47.20 -6.68
N ASP A 55 -0.82 -46.93 -6.49
CA ASP A 55 -1.71 -46.73 -7.62
C ASP A 55 -1.06 -45.69 -8.53
N LYS A 56 -0.76 -46.07 -9.78
CA LYS A 56 -0.11 -45.23 -10.80
C LYS A 56 -0.94 -44.00 -11.21
N THR A 57 -1.99 -43.66 -10.45
CA THR A 57 -2.95 -42.62 -10.77
C THR A 57 -2.57 -41.25 -10.21
N HIS A 58 -1.56 -41.15 -9.33
CA HIS A 58 -1.15 -39.89 -8.72
C HIS A 58 0.36 -39.65 -8.81
N PHE A 59 0.72 -38.46 -9.27
CA PHE A 59 2.08 -37.93 -9.31
C PHE A 59 2.23 -36.88 -8.20
N PRO A 60 3.19 -37.01 -7.25
CA PRO A 60 3.35 -36.04 -6.17
C PRO A 60 3.76 -34.66 -6.70
N PHE A 61 3.08 -33.61 -6.25
CA PHE A 61 3.33 -32.26 -6.74
C PHE A 61 4.78 -31.78 -6.50
N LEU A 62 5.38 -32.11 -5.36
CA LEU A 62 6.76 -31.71 -5.03
C LEU A 62 7.82 -32.45 -5.84
N ASP A 63 7.47 -33.55 -6.51
CA ASP A 63 8.36 -34.27 -7.42
C ASP A 63 8.42 -33.60 -8.81
N LEU A 64 7.56 -32.61 -9.07
CA LEU A 64 7.67 -31.78 -10.27
C LEU A 64 8.97 -30.96 -10.23
N PRO A 65 9.63 -30.70 -11.38
CA PRO A 65 10.73 -29.74 -11.44
C PRO A 65 10.30 -28.35 -10.92
N PRO A 66 11.19 -27.60 -10.25
CA PRO A 66 10.88 -26.27 -9.70
C PRO A 66 10.31 -25.31 -10.74
N GLU A 67 10.74 -25.40 -12.00
CA GLU A 67 10.25 -24.56 -13.10
C GLU A 67 8.77 -24.80 -13.36
N ILE A 68 8.34 -26.06 -13.35
CA ILE A 68 6.93 -26.44 -13.54
C ILE A 68 6.10 -26.00 -12.33
N ARG A 69 6.64 -26.16 -11.12
CA ARG A 69 5.96 -25.65 -9.91
C ARG A 69 5.79 -24.15 -9.97
N ASN A 70 6.81 -23.39 -10.37
CA ASN A 70 6.74 -21.94 -10.54
C ASN A 70 5.71 -21.54 -11.58
N MET A 71 5.61 -22.23 -12.71
CA MET A 71 4.54 -21.98 -13.70
C MET A 71 3.15 -22.17 -13.09
N ILE A 72 2.96 -23.23 -12.30
CA ILE A 72 1.69 -23.50 -11.60
C ILE A 72 1.42 -22.41 -10.55
N TYR A 73 2.42 -22.02 -9.76
CA TYR A 73 2.27 -20.96 -8.78
C TYR A 73 1.92 -19.63 -9.44
N GLU A 74 2.63 -19.24 -10.51
CA GLU A 74 2.33 -18.02 -11.25
C GLU A 74 0.89 -18.00 -11.74
N GLU A 75 0.43 -19.10 -12.32
CA GLU A 75 -0.96 -19.23 -12.75
C GLU A 75 -1.95 -19.08 -11.59
N LEU A 76 -1.60 -19.51 -10.36
CA LEU A 76 -2.50 -19.50 -9.20
C LEU A 76 -2.49 -18.17 -8.42
N VAL A 77 -1.33 -17.53 -8.27
CA VAL A 77 -1.15 -16.37 -7.38
C VAL A 77 -0.86 -15.06 -8.10
N VAL A 78 -0.51 -15.05 -9.39
CA VAL A 78 -0.27 -13.82 -10.14
C VAL A 78 -1.53 -13.42 -10.91
N VAL A 79 -2.21 -12.40 -10.42
CA VAL A 79 -3.53 -11.93 -10.92
C VAL A 79 -3.51 -10.47 -11.37
N GLY A 80 -2.32 -9.88 -11.47
CA GLY A 80 -2.11 -8.51 -11.95
C GLY A 80 -2.28 -7.47 -10.86
N LYS A 81 -3.50 -7.22 -10.37
CA LYS A 81 -3.77 -6.23 -9.30
C LYS A 81 -4.36 -6.88 -8.06
N ILE A 82 -3.79 -6.58 -6.90
CA ILE A 82 -4.28 -6.96 -5.57
C ILE A 82 -4.79 -5.71 -4.87
N PHE A 83 -6.06 -5.72 -4.51
CA PHE A 83 -6.72 -4.62 -3.81
C PHE A 83 -6.81 -4.94 -2.32
N TYR A 84 -6.15 -4.12 -1.50
CA TYR A 84 -6.19 -4.30 -0.06
C TYR A 84 -7.50 -3.79 0.54
N ALA A 85 -8.27 -4.73 1.12
CA ALA A 85 -9.44 -4.53 1.97
C ALA A 85 -10.09 -3.13 1.86
N PRO A 86 -10.76 -2.84 0.72
CA PRO A 86 -11.35 -1.52 0.51
C PRO A 86 -12.35 -1.21 1.61
N ASP A 87 -12.21 -0.04 2.23
CA ASP A 87 -13.13 0.41 3.25
C ASP A 87 -14.41 1.02 2.63
N SER A 88 -15.31 1.55 3.46
CA SER A 88 -16.52 2.21 2.96
C SER A 88 -16.23 3.43 2.10
N TYR A 89 -15.12 4.13 2.35
CA TYR A 89 -14.71 5.26 1.54
C TYR A 89 -14.25 4.79 0.16
N ASP A 90 -13.36 3.81 0.08
CA ASP A 90 -12.87 3.24 -1.17
C ASP A 90 -14.02 2.74 -2.06
N ILE A 91 -15.00 2.09 -1.43
CA ILE A 91 -16.21 1.58 -2.11
C ILE A 91 -17.12 2.72 -2.57
N SER A 92 -17.31 3.77 -1.74
CA SER A 92 -18.23 4.87 -2.09
C SER A 92 -17.64 5.84 -3.11
N ASN A 93 -16.35 6.15 -3.00
CA ASN A 93 -15.61 6.97 -3.94
C ASN A 93 -15.51 6.26 -5.30
N ASN A 94 -15.44 4.92 -5.31
CA ASN A 94 -15.53 4.05 -6.49
C ASN A 94 -14.72 4.51 -7.71
N GLN A 95 -13.62 5.22 -7.52
CA GLN A 95 -12.72 5.65 -8.60
C GLN A 95 -11.47 4.78 -8.63
N ARG A 96 -10.79 4.62 -7.50
CA ARG A 96 -9.57 3.82 -7.40
C ARG A 96 -9.85 2.31 -7.44
N PHE A 97 -10.94 1.88 -6.81
CA PHE A 97 -11.31 0.46 -6.68
C PHE A 97 -12.37 0.02 -7.69
N HIS A 98 -12.82 0.84 -8.64
CA HIS A 98 -13.93 0.47 -9.55
C HIS A 98 -13.71 -0.84 -10.32
N GLU A 99 -12.46 -1.16 -10.64
CA GLU A 99 -12.07 -2.34 -11.41
C GLU A 99 -11.79 -3.55 -10.53
N TYR A 100 -11.94 -3.48 -9.20
CA TYR A 100 -11.50 -4.55 -8.31
C TYR A 100 -12.14 -5.92 -8.64
N LYS A 101 -13.37 -5.91 -9.17
CA LYS A 101 -14.10 -7.12 -9.58
C LYS A 101 -13.65 -7.68 -10.93
N LEU A 102 -12.91 -6.92 -11.73
CA LEU A 102 -12.40 -7.32 -13.04
C LEU A 102 -11.13 -8.16 -12.95
N PHE A 103 -10.46 -8.16 -11.79
CA PHE A 103 -9.26 -8.94 -11.56
C PHE A 103 -9.59 -10.24 -10.82
N ARG A 104 -8.92 -11.33 -11.20
CA ARG A 104 -9.06 -12.62 -10.50
C ARG A 104 -8.55 -12.48 -9.06
N LYS A 105 -9.11 -13.26 -8.14
CA LYS A 105 -8.55 -13.38 -6.78
C LYS A 105 -7.39 -14.39 -6.80
N PRO A 106 -6.28 -14.12 -6.10
CA PRO A 106 -5.19 -15.08 -5.96
C PRO A 106 -5.61 -16.24 -5.06
N GLU A 107 -5.14 -17.45 -5.36
CA GLU A 107 -5.45 -18.66 -4.59
C GLU A 107 -4.55 -18.79 -3.35
N LEU A 108 -4.74 -17.90 -2.35
CA LEU A 108 -3.89 -17.80 -1.16
C LEU A 108 -3.91 -19.04 -0.26
N GLN A 109 -4.86 -19.95 -0.46
CA GLN A 109 -4.92 -21.23 0.25
C GLN A 109 -3.68 -22.08 -0.02
N LEU A 110 -3.02 -21.87 -1.17
CA LEU A 110 -1.77 -22.49 -1.55
C LEU A 110 -0.66 -22.28 -0.50
N PHE A 111 -0.61 -21.10 0.12
CA PHE A 111 0.38 -20.76 1.14
C PHE A 111 0.25 -21.57 2.44
N ARG A 112 -0.82 -22.37 2.58
CA ARG A 112 -1.09 -23.19 3.75
C ARG A 112 -0.74 -24.67 3.55
N VAL A 113 -0.31 -25.07 2.35
CA VAL A 113 -0.05 -26.48 2.02
C VAL A 113 1.16 -27.02 2.78
N CYS A 114 2.34 -26.45 2.55
CA CYS A 114 3.56 -26.75 3.30
C CYS A 114 4.55 -25.59 3.19
N LYS A 115 5.64 -25.63 3.99
CA LYS A 115 6.65 -24.56 4.04
C LYS A 115 7.31 -24.30 2.68
N GLN A 116 7.71 -25.36 1.97
CA GLN A 116 8.37 -25.21 0.67
C GLN A 116 7.45 -24.53 -0.35
N VAL A 117 6.18 -24.96 -0.44
CA VAL A 117 5.20 -24.34 -1.34
C VAL A 117 4.96 -22.87 -0.98
N HIS A 118 4.89 -22.57 0.32
CA HIS A 118 4.74 -21.20 0.80
C HIS A 118 5.91 -20.32 0.34
N GLU A 119 7.14 -20.74 0.62
CA GLU A 119 8.35 -19.97 0.29
C GLU A 119 8.51 -19.75 -1.22
N GLU A 120 8.26 -20.78 -2.04
CA GLU A 120 8.35 -20.69 -3.51
C GLU A 120 7.24 -19.78 -4.08
N ALA A 121 5.99 -19.94 -3.65
CA ALA A 121 4.85 -19.23 -4.20
C ALA A 121 4.71 -17.79 -3.68
N GLU A 122 5.07 -17.51 -2.43
CA GLU A 122 4.94 -16.18 -1.82
C GLU A 122 5.84 -15.16 -2.54
N ASN A 123 7.07 -15.53 -2.89
CA ASN A 123 7.97 -14.67 -3.65
C ASN A 123 7.35 -14.27 -5.01
N LEU A 124 6.75 -15.22 -5.74
CA LEU A 124 6.08 -14.94 -7.01
C LEU A 124 4.86 -14.03 -6.81
N TYR A 125 4.07 -14.28 -5.78
CA TYR A 125 2.92 -13.44 -5.42
C TYR A 125 3.32 -12.00 -5.12
N LEU A 126 4.33 -11.78 -4.28
CA LEU A 126 4.78 -10.46 -3.85
C LEU A 126 5.53 -9.69 -4.96
N SER A 127 6.32 -10.38 -5.78
CA SER A 127 7.18 -9.71 -6.78
C SER A 127 6.47 -9.41 -8.10
N LYS A 128 5.44 -10.18 -8.48
CA LYS A 128 4.81 -10.08 -9.81
C LYS A 128 3.46 -9.39 -9.84
N ASN A 129 2.80 -9.20 -8.70
CA ASN A 129 1.55 -8.45 -8.63
C ASN A 129 1.79 -6.97 -8.34
N LEU A 130 0.82 -6.13 -8.73
CA LEU A 130 0.67 -4.75 -8.28
C LEU A 130 -0.21 -4.72 -7.04
N PHE A 131 0.32 -4.22 -5.94
CA PHE A 131 -0.44 -4.04 -4.70
C PHE A 131 -1.03 -2.63 -4.66
N VAL A 132 -2.36 -2.55 -4.77
CA VAL A 132 -3.12 -1.31 -4.60
C VAL A 132 -3.33 -1.09 -3.12
N LEU A 133 -2.53 -0.18 -2.57
CA LEU A 133 -2.52 0.13 -1.14
C LEU A 133 -3.72 1.01 -0.77
N PRO A 134 -4.27 0.84 0.44
CA PRO A 134 -5.34 1.69 0.95
C PRO A 134 -4.85 3.13 1.12
N ILE A 135 -5.79 4.07 1.25
CA ILE A 135 -5.42 5.44 1.60
C ILE A 135 -4.88 5.46 3.03
N GLY A 136 -3.76 6.15 3.23
CA GLY A 136 -3.09 6.21 4.53
C GLY A 136 -2.41 4.89 4.91
N TRP A 137 -2.06 4.05 3.93
CA TRP A 137 -1.46 2.72 4.13
C TRP A 137 -0.29 2.69 5.12
N GLN A 138 0.49 3.76 5.23
CA GLN A 138 1.58 3.87 6.17
C GLN A 138 1.14 3.81 7.63
N GLN A 139 -0.09 4.28 7.91
CA GLN A 139 -0.71 4.24 9.24
C GLN A 139 -1.24 2.84 9.58
N CYS A 140 -1.31 1.93 8.60
CA CYS A 140 -1.81 0.57 8.79
C CYS A 140 -0.73 -0.42 9.27
N HIS A 141 0.49 0.05 9.60
CA HIS A 141 1.64 -0.80 9.93
C HIS A 141 1.76 -1.99 8.96
N PRO A 142 1.98 -1.70 7.67
CA PRO A 142 1.83 -2.67 6.59
C PRO A 142 2.77 -3.88 6.73
N PHE A 143 3.86 -3.73 7.48
CA PHE A 143 4.83 -4.78 7.76
C PHE A 143 4.93 -5.09 9.25
N ILE A 144 5.40 -6.29 9.55
CA ILE A 144 5.76 -6.69 10.92
C ILE A 144 7.13 -6.07 11.22
N GLU A 145 7.18 -5.07 12.11
CA GLU A 145 8.45 -4.55 12.62
C GLU A 145 9.16 -5.65 13.42
N LEU A 146 10.25 -6.18 12.86
CA LEU A 146 11.18 -7.10 13.51
C LEU A 146 11.99 -6.36 14.59
N GLY A 147 11.34 -5.87 15.65
CA GLY A 147 12.04 -5.12 16.69
C GLY A 147 11.18 -4.70 17.87
N ASP A 148 9.90 -4.44 17.66
CA ASP A 148 9.04 -3.96 18.73
C ASP A 148 8.33 -5.08 19.47
N SER A 149 8.32 -4.94 20.79
CA SER A 149 7.75 -5.91 21.72
C SER A 149 6.26 -6.12 21.41
N LEU A 150 5.96 -7.19 20.66
CA LEU A 150 4.62 -7.72 20.30
C LEU A 150 3.64 -7.88 21.48
N ARG A 151 4.05 -7.57 22.71
CA ARG A 151 3.27 -7.73 23.94
C ARG A 151 2.30 -6.59 24.20
N ASN A 152 2.47 -5.42 23.58
CA ASN A 152 1.63 -4.24 23.86
C ASN A 152 0.88 -3.66 22.66
N LYS A 153 1.05 -4.20 21.44
CA LYS A 153 0.31 -3.70 20.27
C LYS A 153 -1.13 -4.23 20.28
N PRO A 154 -2.15 -3.39 20.06
CA PRO A 154 -3.53 -3.83 20.04
C PRO A 154 -3.75 -4.91 18.96
N ILE A 155 -4.43 -5.99 19.34
CA ILE A 155 -4.76 -7.16 18.49
C ILE A 155 -5.48 -6.78 17.18
N THR A 156 -5.98 -5.55 17.08
CA THR A 156 -6.68 -5.00 15.92
C THR A 156 -5.75 -4.56 14.78
N GLU A 157 -4.43 -4.49 14.98
CA GLU A 157 -3.49 -4.13 13.91
C GLU A 157 -3.36 -5.27 12.88
N ARG A 158 -4.08 -5.12 11.77
CA ARG A 158 -4.01 -6.04 10.65
C ARG A 158 -2.86 -5.65 9.73
N HIS A 159 -1.72 -6.31 9.88
CA HIS A 159 -0.61 -6.17 8.93
C HIS A 159 -1.07 -6.49 7.51
N VAL A 160 -0.63 -5.66 6.57
CA VAL A 160 -0.98 -5.72 5.16
C VAL A 160 -0.17 -6.82 4.46
N PHE A 161 1.07 -7.02 4.89
CA PHE A 161 2.03 -7.96 4.33
C PHE A 161 2.66 -8.86 5.40
N SER A 162 3.19 -10.00 4.96
CA SER A 162 4.13 -10.78 5.77
C SER A 162 5.45 -10.02 5.94
N SER A 163 6.32 -10.50 6.83
CA SER A 163 7.70 -9.97 6.94
C SER A 163 8.48 -10.07 5.62
N ALA A 164 8.12 -11.00 4.75
CA ALA A 164 8.70 -11.17 3.42
C ALA A 164 8.31 -10.02 2.45
N GLY A 165 7.25 -9.27 2.75
CA GLY A 165 6.77 -8.14 1.96
C GLY A 165 7.85 -7.11 1.66
N LEU A 166 8.63 -6.73 2.68
CA LEU A 166 9.72 -5.75 2.56
C LEU A 166 10.78 -6.18 1.53
N ALA A 167 11.07 -7.48 1.47
CA ALA A 167 12.11 -8.04 0.61
C ALA A 167 11.64 -8.36 -0.81
N TYR A 168 10.34 -8.59 -1.03
CA TYR A 168 9.85 -9.12 -2.31
C TYR A 168 8.87 -8.21 -3.05
N ILE A 169 8.21 -7.26 -2.40
CA ILE A 169 7.28 -6.38 -3.10
C ILE A 169 8.03 -5.45 -4.03
N ARG A 170 7.64 -5.47 -5.30
CA ARG A 170 8.26 -4.66 -6.36
C ARG A 170 7.30 -3.65 -6.99
N ASN A 171 5.99 -3.87 -6.88
CA ASN A 171 5.02 -3.06 -7.60
C ASN A 171 3.92 -2.59 -6.66
N VAL A 172 3.79 -1.28 -6.50
CA VAL A 172 2.78 -0.67 -5.63
C VAL A 172 1.99 0.39 -6.37
N SER A 173 0.75 0.56 -5.95
CA SER A 173 -0.10 1.69 -6.32
C SER A 173 -0.49 2.41 -5.04
N VAL A 174 -0.22 3.71 -4.96
CA VAL A 174 -0.53 4.61 -3.83
C VAL A 174 -1.45 5.73 -4.29
N ALA A 175 -2.19 6.33 -3.36
CA ALA A 175 -3.12 7.43 -3.65
C ALA A 175 -2.69 8.66 -2.87
N VAL A 176 -2.60 9.78 -3.58
CA VAL A 176 -2.56 11.11 -2.99
C VAL A 176 -4.01 11.57 -2.90
N ASP A 177 -4.56 11.55 -1.69
CA ASP A 177 -5.99 11.72 -1.45
C ASP A 177 -6.24 12.79 -0.37
N GLN A 178 -7.33 13.54 -0.54
CA GLN A 178 -7.84 14.51 0.44
C GLN A 178 -8.07 13.88 1.82
N GLN A 179 -8.44 12.59 1.89
CA GLN A 179 -8.68 11.91 3.16
C GLN A 179 -7.45 11.72 4.04
N LEU A 180 -6.24 11.80 3.46
CA LEU A 180 -5.00 11.77 4.24
C LEU A 180 -4.91 12.97 5.21
N VAL A 181 -5.75 13.98 5.01
CA VAL A 181 -5.69 15.26 5.70
C VAL A 181 -7.08 15.58 6.22
N PRO A 182 -7.42 15.14 7.44
CA PRO A 182 -8.68 15.54 8.04
C PRO A 182 -8.74 17.07 8.09
N LEU A 183 -9.91 17.63 7.82
CA LEU A 183 -10.14 19.07 7.98
C LEU A 183 -9.97 19.41 9.47
N CYS A 184 -8.77 19.83 9.86
CA CYS A 184 -8.49 20.22 11.22
C CYS A 184 -9.18 21.56 11.52
N ALA A 185 -9.91 21.64 12.64
CA ALA A 185 -10.48 22.92 13.04
C ALA A 185 -9.34 23.91 13.32
N TYR A 186 -9.32 25.03 12.60
CA TYR A 186 -8.42 26.13 12.94
C TYR A 186 -9.03 26.91 14.11
N THR A 187 -8.51 26.65 15.32
CA THR A 187 -9.17 27.08 16.56
C THR A 187 -8.70 28.44 17.05
N HIS A 188 -9.38 28.94 18.09
CA HIS A 188 -8.96 30.11 18.86
C HIS A 188 -7.58 29.97 19.53
N ASN A 189 -7.02 28.76 19.62
CA ASN A 189 -5.67 28.60 20.13
C ASN A 189 -4.64 28.72 19.00
N ASP A 190 -4.95 28.18 17.82
CA ASP A 190 -4.08 28.25 16.65
C ASP A 190 -3.85 29.70 16.23
N TRP A 191 -4.92 30.50 16.12
CA TRP A 191 -4.79 31.90 15.72
C TRP A 191 -4.01 32.78 16.71
N LYS A 192 -3.94 32.39 17.99
CA LYS A 192 -3.28 33.12 19.08
C LYS A 192 -1.80 32.80 19.08
N ARG A 193 -1.48 31.52 18.86
CA ARG A 193 -0.11 31.06 18.61
C ARG A 193 0.46 31.76 17.39
N ASP A 194 -0.32 31.87 16.32
CA ASP A 194 0.10 32.52 15.09
C ASP A 194 0.28 34.04 15.28
N ASP A 195 -0.62 34.73 15.98
CA ASP A 195 -0.48 36.15 16.33
C ASP A 195 0.79 36.45 17.15
N GLN A 196 1.22 35.49 17.99
CA GLN A 196 2.47 35.59 18.75
C GLN A 196 3.71 35.32 17.89
N THR A 197 3.57 34.49 16.85
CA THR A 197 4.68 34.03 16.01
C THR A 197 4.93 34.97 14.83
N TYR A 198 3.87 35.50 14.23
CA TYR A 198 3.92 36.30 13.01
C TYR A 198 3.56 37.76 13.31
N SER A 199 4.57 38.63 13.33
CA SER A 199 4.49 40.00 13.89
C SER A 199 3.83 41.06 12.99
N TYR A 200 3.09 40.68 11.95
CA TYR A 200 2.64 41.64 10.93
C TYR A 200 1.22 42.15 11.13
N THR A 201 0.23 41.26 11.29
CA THR A 201 -1.18 41.63 11.43
C THR A 201 -1.91 40.59 12.26
N LEU A 202 -2.58 41.02 13.34
CA LEU A 202 -3.34 40.11 14.19
C LEU A 202 -4.48 39.47 13.39
N PHE A 203 -4.79 38.20 13.64
CA PHE A 203 -5.85 37.47 12.95
C PHE A 203 -7.21 38.15 13.09
N SER A 204 -7.46 38.77 14.26
CA SER A 204 -8.65 39.57 14.52
C SER A 204 -8.79 40.81 13.62
N GLN A 205 -7.68 41.32 13.09
CA GLN A 205 -7.64 42.49 12.21
C GLN A 205 -7.72 42.12 10.72
N LYS A 206 -7.48 40.86 10.37
CA LYS A 206 -7.62 40.34 9.00
C LYS A 206 -9.08 40.40 8.54
N THR A 207 -9.28 40.72 7.28
CA THR A 207 -10.55 40.57 6.56
C THR A 207 -10.96 39.10 6.48
N ALA A 208 -12.22 38.83 6.12
CA ALA A 208 -12.68 37.46 5.94
C ALA A 208 -11.86 36.69 4.88
N GLN A 209 -11.48 37.36 3.80
CA GLN A 209 -10.67 36.78 2.73
C GLN A 209 -9.26 36.44 3.21
N GLU A 210 -8.59 37.36 3.91
CA GLU A 210 -7.24 37.11 4.44
C GLU A 210 -7.23 36.00 5.49
N ARG A 211 -8.30 35.87 6.29
CA ARG A 211 -8.46 34.75 7.23
C ARG A 211 -8.63 33.43 6.49
N TYR A 212 -9.43 33.42 5.43
CA TYR A 212 -9.61 32.24 4.58
C TYR A 212 -8.28 31.81 3.96
N GLU A 213 -7.57 32.72 3.30
CA GLU A 213 -6.27 32.45 2.67
C GLU A 213 -5.24 31.94 3.67
N TRP A 214 -5.20 32.53 4.87
CA TRP A 214 -4.32 32.07 5.95
C TRP A 214 -4.63 30.63 6.37
N VAL A 215 -5.89 30.34 6.70
CA VAL A 215 -6.32 29.00 7.12
C VAL A 215 -6.10 27.99 5.98
N HIS A 216 -6.35 28.39 4.74
CA HIS A 216 -6.11 27.56 3.57
C HIS A 216 -4.63 27.22 3.41
N GLU A 217 -3.71 28.18 3.49
CA GLU A 217 -2.27 27.94 3.46
C GLU A 217 -1.81 26.96 4.57
N VAL A 218 -2.35 27.11 5.79
CA VAL A 218 -2.07 26.17 6.90
C VAL A 218 -2.53 24.75 6.55
N HIS A 219 -3.73 24.60 5.99
CA HIS A 219 -4.22 23.31 5.52
C HIS A 219 -3.37 22.74 4.40
N LEU A 220 -2.94 23.57 3.43
CA LEU A 220 -2.07 23.14 2.34
C LEU A 220 -0.74 22.60 2.86
N ASN A 221 -0.09 23.30 3.79
CA ASN A 221 1.14 22.82 4.43
C ASN A 221 0.95 21.48 5.15
N THR A 222 -0.20 21.29 5.78
CA THR A 222 -0.56 20.01 6.41
C THR A 222 -0.77 18.93 5.35
N CYS A 223 -1.45 19.24 4.24
CA CYS A 223 -1.61 18.31 3.12
C CYS A 223 -0.27 17.86 2.55
N PHE A 224 0.60 18.82 2.23
CA PHE A 224 1.93 18.54 1.70
C PHE A 224 2.72 17.63 2.63
N SER A 225 2.74 17.94 3.93
CA SER A 225 3.46 17.14 4.92
C SER A 225 2.91 15.71 5.00
N SER A 226 1.58 15.54 5.03
CA SER A 226 0.98 14.20 5.07
C SER A 226 1.25 13.38 3.82
N TRP A 227 1.21 14.01 2.64
CA TRP A 227 1.48 13.35 1.37
C TRP A 227 2.95 12.99 1.21
N ASP A 228 3.85 13.90 1.60
CA ASP A 228 5.29 13.70 1.58
C ASP A 228 5.70 12.53 2.49
N VAL A 229 5.24 12.50 3.75
CA VAL A 229 5.49 11.37 4.66
C VAL A 229 5.03 10.05 4.07
N MET A 230 3.80 9.99 3.53
CA MET A 230 3.26 8.76 2.92
C MET A 230 4.09 8.27 1.72
N LEU A 231 4.63 9.19 0.92
CA LEU A 231 5.44 8.87 -0.24
C LEU A 231 6.89 8.54 0.14
N GLN A 232 7.45 9.17 1.17
CA GLN A 232 8.76 8.82 1.73
C GLN A 232 8.76 7.40 2.32
N ASP A 233 7.64 6.94 2.88
CA ASP A 233 7.51 5.57 3.37
C ASP A 233 7.64 4.51 2.26
N LEU A 234 7.61 4.89 0.98
CA LEU A 234 7.99 3.99 -0.13
C LEU A 234 9.47 3.56 -0.08
N GLU A 235 10.32 4.26 0.66
CA GLU A 235 11.72 3.88 0.87
C GLU A 235 11.85 2.66 1.79
N THR A 236 10.80 2.31 2.54
CA THR A 236 10.81 1.14 3.43
C THR A 236 10.88 -0.19 2.68
N PHE A 237 10.55 -0.22 1.39
CA PHE A 237 10.65 -1.41 0.56
C PHE A 237 12.13 -1.73 0.24
N GLU A 238 12.78 -2.54 1.10
CA GLU A 238 14.21 -2.89 1.05
C GLU A 238 14.66 -3.42 -0.31
N ALA A 239 13.79 -4.15 -0.99
CA ALA A 239 14.08 -4.68 -2.31
C ALA A 239 14.36 -3.57 -3.34
N GLY A 240 13.73 -2.41 -3.16
CA GLY A 240 13.54 -1.39 -4.17
C GLY A 240 12.31 -1.70 -5.04
N LEU A 241 11.58 -0.64 -5.39
CA LEU A 241 10.37 -0.74 -6.21
C LEU A 241 10.74 -0.77 -7.70
N PHE A 242 10.13 -1.67 -8.45
CA PHE A 242 10.23 -1.73 -9.91
C PHE A 242 9.19 -0.84 -10.59
N TYR A 243 7.98 -0.78 -10.03
CA TYR A 243 6.86 -0.04 -10.61
C TYR A 243 6.08 0.68 -9.50
N VAL A 244 5.82 1.97 -9.69
CA VAL A 244 5.00 2.78 -8.78
C VAL A 244 3.88 3.46 -9.58
N GLU A 245 2.64 3.21 -9.18
CA GLU A 245 1.47 3.95 -9.67
C GLU A 245 1.06 4.98 -8.61
N VAL A 246 1.07 6.26 -8.97
CA VAL A 246 0.61 7.36 -8.10
C VAL A 246 -0.71 7.87 -8.61
N ASP A 247 -1.77 7.64 -7.84
CA ASP A 247 -3.12 8.10 -8.17
C ASP A 247 -3.38 9.47 -7.55
N CYS A 248 -3.49 10.50 -8.39
CA CYS A 248 -3.80 11.86 -7.98
C CYS A 248 -5.27 12.23 -8.25
N THR A 249 -6.17 11.26 -8.52
CA THR A 249 -7.54 11.57 -8.93
C THR A 249 -8.28 12.41 -7.88
N ASN A 250 -8.03 12.16 -6.59
CA ASN A 250 -8.60 12.92 -5.47
C ASN A 250 -7.55 13.73 -4.69
N ALA A 251 -6.50 14.21 -5.36
CA ALA A 251 -5.47 15.06 -4.77
C ALA A 251 -5.96 16.51 -4.54
N PHE A 252 -7.08 16.65 -3.81
CA PHE A 252 -7.62 17.94 -3.39
C PHE A 252 -7.08 18.33 -2.02
N CYS A 253 -7.01 19.63 -1.73
CA CYS A 253 -6.75 20.11 -0.38
C CYS A 253 -7.90 19.70 0.58
N ALA A 254 -7.68 19.78 1.89
CA ALA A 254 -8.70 19.42 2.89
C ALA A 254 -10.03 20.21 2.73
N ILE A 255 -9.98 21.43 2.19
CA ILE A 255 -11.16 22.27 1.92
C ILE A 255 -11.90 21.81 0.65
N GLY A 256 -11.19 21.22 -0.32
CA GLY A 256 -11.73 20.75 -1.60
C GLY A 256 -11.79 21.80 -2.70
N ASP A 257 -11.19 22.99 -2.51
CA ASP A 257 -11.25 24.09 -3.48
C ASP A 257 -10.08 24.08 -4.48
N CYS A 258 -8.95 23.45 -4.16
CA CYS A 258 -7.78 23.37 -5.02
C CYS A 258 -7.10 21.99 -5.00
N ARG A 259 -6.20 21.75 -5.97
CA ARG A 259 -5.44 20.51 -6.16
C ARG A 259 -3.94 20.78 -6.08
N PRO A 260 -3.33 20.72 -4.90
CA PRO A 260 -1.97 21.20 -4.69
C PRO A 260 -0.92 20.15 -5.08
N ILE A 261 -0.85 19.77 -6.35
CA ILE A 261 0.03 18.69 -6.85
C ILE A 261 1.50 19.12 -6.94
N ASN A 262 1.77 20.42 -6.91
CA ASN A 262 3.04 21.05 -7.23
C ASN A 262 4.18 20.92 -6.21
N ARG A 263 3.96 20.37 -5.01
CA ARG A 263 4.96 20.45 -3.92
C ARG A 263 5.34 19.15 -3.22
N SER A 264 4.75 17.99 -3.52
CA SER A 264 5.00 16.80 -2.67
C SER A 264 5.00 15.45 -3.38
N VAL A 265 4.82 15.39 -4.70
CA VAL A 265 4.58 14.10 -5.38
C VAL A 265 5.87 13.43 -5.89
N THR A 266 7.03 14.08 -5.81
CA THR A 266 8.24 13.63 -6.52
C THR A 266 9.51 13.50 -5.68
N ASP A 267 9.52 13.98 -4.44
CA ASP A 267 10.74 14.02 -3.62
C ASP A 267 11.31 12.64 -3.25
N TRP A 268 10.45 11.62 -3.24
CA TRP A 268 10.81 10.22 -3.00
C TRP A 268 11.54 9.55 -4.18
N ILE A 269 11.43 10.09 -5.41
CA ILE A 269 11.92 9.44 -6.64
C ILE A 269 13.44 9.18 -6.59
N PRO A 270 14.31 10.14 -6.21
CA PRO A 270 15.75 9.92 -6.13
C PRO A 270 16.17 8.84 -5.12
N ASN A 271 15.38 8.63 -4.08
CA ASN A 271 15.70 7.70 -3.00
C ASN A 271 15.23 6.28 -3.36
N VAL A 272 13.98 6.15 -3.80
CA VAL A 272 13.37 4.85 -4.17
C VAL A 272 13.89 4.32 -5.51
N LYS A 273 14.16 5.20 -6.46
CA LYS A 273 14.64 4.90 -7.83
C LYS A 273 13.81 3.85 -8.59
N PRO A 274 12.49 4.04 -8.73
CA PRO A 274 11.63 3.06 -9.39
C PRO A 274 11.91 2.97 -10.90
N LYS A 275 11.86 1.78 -11.50
CA LYS A 275 12.10 1.67 -12.97
C LYS A 275 10.96 2.23 -13.82
N ASN A 276 9.75 2.26 -13.29
CA ASN A 276 8.56 2.75 -13.98
C ASN A 276 7.67 3.53 -13.01
N ILE A 277 7.23 4.71 -13.43
CA ILE A 277 6.28 5.54 -12.69
C ILE A 277 5.08 5.82 -13.60
N ASP A 278 3.88 5.44 -13.16
CA ASP A 278 2.64 5.85 -13.81
C ASP A 278 1.90 6.83 -12.89
N VAL A 279 1.60 8.03 -13.37
CA VAL A 279 0.78 9.01 -12.64
C VAL A 279 -0.61 9.06 -13.26
N LEU A 280 -1.63 8.88 -12.42
CA LEU A 280 -3.04 8.85 -12.82
C LEU A 280 -3.77 10.09 -12.32
N GLY A 281 -4.91 10.39 -12.94
CA GLY A 281 -5.90 11.32 -12.37
C GLY A 281 -5.57 12.81 -12.51
N LEU A 282 -4.55 13.17 -13.30
CA LEU A 282 -4.25 14.58 -13.61
C LEU A 282 -5.28 15.13 -14.61
N GLN A 283 -5.78 16.33 -14.34
CA GLN A 283 -6.86 16.98 -15.07
C GLN A 283 -6.34 17.96 -16.13
N SER A 284 -5.21 18.63 -15.89
CA SER A 284 -4.69 19.68 -16.77
C SER A 284 -3.25 19.43 -17.22
N MET A 285 -2.82 20.22 -18.21
CA MET A 285 -1.41 20.25 -18.60
C MET A 285 -0.55 20.98 -17.55
N GLU A 286 -1.13 21.91 -16.79
CA GLU A 286 -0.43 22.61 -15.72
C GLU A 286 -0.04 21.63 -14.60
N GLU A 287 -0.95 20.75 -14.16
CA GLU A 287 -0.63 19.75 -13.13
C GLU A 287 0.51 18.80 -13.58
N LYS A 288 0.60 18.51 -14.88
CA LYS A 288 1.74 17.74 -15.42
C LYS A 288 3.03 18.52 -15.35
N GLN A 289 3.00 19.81 -15.71
CA GLN A 289 4.17 20.68 -15.59
C GLN A 289 4.59 20.87 -14.14
N ASP A 290 3.64 20.91 -13.22
CA ASP A 290 3.89 21.01 -11.78
C ASP A 290 4.68 19.79 -11.28
N ILE A 291 4.31 18.57 -11.68
CA ILE A 291 5.08 17.35 -11.35
C ILE A 291 6.49 17.40 -11.97
N LEU A 292 6.61 17.81 -13.23
CA LEU A 292 7.92 17.92 -13.88
C LEU A 292 8.80 19.00 -13.22
N HIS A 293 8.19 20.09 -12.76
CA HIS A 293 8.87 21.17 -12.06
C HIS A 293 9.31 20.73 -10.66
N ALA A 294 8.42 20.10 -9.89
CA ALA A 294 8.72 19.55 -8.58
C ALA A 294 9.88 18.55 -8.65
N ALA A 295 9.84 17.59 -9.57
CA ALA A 295 10.93 16.63 -9.76
C ALA A 295 12.26 17.31 -10.08
N LYS A 296 12.24 18.38 -10.88
CA LYS A 296 13.44 19.17 -11.19
C LYS A 296 13.99 19.86 -9.93
N GLN A 297 13.14 20.35 -9.04
CA GLN A 297 13.55 20.91 -7.76
C GLN A 297 14.19 19.84 -6.85
N SER A 298 13.68 18.61 -6.90
CA SER A 298 14.26 17.43 -6.21
C SER A 298 15.54 16.90 -6.90
N GLY A 299 16.06 17.58 -7.92
CA GLY A 299 17.28 17.20 -8.62
C GLY A 299 17.12 16.16 -9.72
N VAL A 300 15.88 15.82 -10.12
CA VAL A 300 15.60 14.87 -11.20
C VAL A 300 15.23 15.62 -12.48
N SER A 301 16.02 15.45 -13.54
CA SER A 301 15.71 16.05 -14.83
C SER A 301 14.51 15.37 -15.51
N HIS A 302 13.84 16.10 -16.39
CA HIS A 302 12.78 15.53 -17.25
C HIS A 302 13.30 14.36 -18.11
N ARG A 303 14.59 14.37 -18.49
CA ARG A 303 15.20 13.26 -19.22
C ARG A 303 15.25 12.01 -18.34
N GLU A 304 15.75 12.12 -17.12
CA GLU A 304 15.82 10.99 -16.17
C GLU A 304 14.42 10.45 -15.86
N LEU A 305 13.44 11.35 -15.59
CA LEU A 305 12.05 10.94 -15.41
C LEU A 305 11.53 10.07 -16.55
N ARG A 306 11.78 10.49 -17.79
CA ARG A 306 11.25 9.78 -18.97
C ARG A 306 11.99 8.48 -19.26
N TYR A 307 13.31 8.48 -19.19
CA TYR A 307 14.13 7.38 -19.70
C TYR A 307 14.64 6.43 -18.61
N ASP A 308 14.93 6.95 -17.42
CA ASP A 308 15.50 6.16 -16.33
C ASP A 308 14.40 5.67 -15.37
N TYR A 309 13.39 6.51 -15.11
CA TYR A 309 12.25 6.17 -14.26
C TYR A 309 10.96 5.82 -15.02
N GLY A 310 11.00 5.85 -16.35
CA GLY A 310 9.89 5.43 -17.21
C GLY A 310 8.57 6.19 -16.99
N LEU A 311 8.62 7.45 -16.55
CA LEU A 311 7.46 8.25 -16.16
C LEU A 311 6.43 8.36 -17.30
N ARG A 312 5.16 8.06 -16.98
CA ARG A 312 4.01 8.25 -17.88
C ARG A 312 2.85 8.90 -17.15
N PHE A 313 2.28 9.93 -17.76
CA PHE A 313 1.00 10.50 -17.34
C PHE A 313 -0.12 9.78 -18.08
N ARG A 314 -0.94 9.00 -17.37
CA ARG A 314 -2.02 8.22 -17.97
C ARG A 314 -3.34 8.98 -17.94
N LYS A 315 -4.08 8.90 -19.04
CA LYS A 315 -5.47 9.34 -19.13
C LYS A 315 -6.41 8.21 -18.73
N CYS A 316 -7.64 8.57 -18.37
CA CYS A 316 -8.71 7.60 -18.21
C CYS A 316 -8.88 6.79 -19.51
N GLY A 317 -8.88 5.46 -19.40
CA GLY A 317 -8.98 4.54 -20.54
C GLY A 317 -7.65 4.15 -21.21
N ASP A 318 -6.52 4.76 -20.84
CA ASP A 318 -5.22 4.31 -21.34
C ASP A 318 -4.94 2.88 -20.88
N SER A 319 -4.52 2.02 -21.80
CA SER A 319 -4.13 0.65 -21.46
C SER A 319 -2.94 0.65 -20.50
N LYS A 320 -3.15 0.04 -19.35
CA LYS A 320 -2.15 -0.19 -18.32
C LYS A 320 -1.48 -1.54 -18.56
N VAL A 321 -0.23 -1.66 -18.11
CA VAL A 321 0.52 -2.93 -18.16
C VAL A 321 -0.27 -4.06 -17.49
N TRP A 322 -1.04 -3.70 -16.47
CA TRP A 322 -1.84 -4.60 -15.64
C TRP A 322 -3.17 -5.03 -16.26
N ASP A 323 -3.59 -4.44 -17.38
CA ASP A 323 -4.91 -4.72 -17.95
C ASP A 323 -5.00 -6.10 -18.62
N LYS A 324 -3.86 -6.69 -19.00
CA LYS A 324 -3.81 -8.05 -19.57
C LYS A 324 -4.24 -9.16 -18.59
N TRP A 325 -4.40 -8.84 -17.31
CA TRP A 325 -4.89 -9.77 -16.27
C TRP A 325 -6.36 -9.55 -15.91
N ARG A 326 -7.06 -8.65 -16.60
CA ARG A 326 -8.51 -8.50 -16.45
C ARG A 326 -9.22 -9.72 -17.07
N MET A 327 -10.31 -10.17 -16.44
CA MET A 327 -11.14 -11.30 -16.87
C MET A 327 -12.16 -10.92 -17.95
#